data_AF-A0A432QAD7-F1
#
_entry.id   AF-A0A432QAD7-F1
#
_cell.length_a   1.000
_cell.length_b   1.000
_cell.length_c   1.000
_cell.angle_alpha   90.00
_cell.angle_beta   90.00
_cell.angle_gamma   90.00
#
_symmetry.space_group_name_H-M   'P 1'
#
loop_
_entity.id
_entity.type
_entity.pdbx_description
1 polymer ?
#
loop_
_entity_poly.entity_id
_entity_poly.type
_entity_poly.pdbx_seq_one_letter_code
_entity_poly.pdbx_strand_id
1 'polypeptide(L)'
;MKWVWVAIFGAVLAWSVNEPQDMTTWFEEVLPALIGAGVLLFTRRSFPLTPLVYCLILLHCIILMVGGHYTYAEVPLFDWIRDLTGGSRNNFDKLGHFVQGFVPAMIAREILIRKRVIPSPRWRNFFIGCFCLAFA
;
A
#
# COMPACT_ATOMS: atom_id res chain seq x y z
N MET A 1 18.07 -10.33 2.69
CA MET A 1 16.71 -9.98 2.21
C MET A 1 15.88 -9.25 3.26
N LYS A 2 15.59 -9.83 4.43
CA LYS A 2 14.76 -9.21 5.48
C LYS A 2 15.20 -7.80 5.92
N TRP A 3 16.50 -7.61 6.13
CA TRP A 3 17.09 -6.32 6.50
C TRP A 3 17.03 -5.27 5.39
N VAL A 4 17.09 -5.71 4.14
CA VAL A 4 17.01 -4.80 2.99
C VAL A 4 15.62 -4.15 2.94
N TRP A 5 14.55 -4.88 3.29
CA TRP A 5 13.18 -4.32 3.20
C TRP A 5 12.96 -3.30 4.32
N VAL A 6 13.49 -3.59 5.51
CA VAL A 6 13.47 -2.67 6.64
C VAL A 6 14.32 -1.44 6.33
N ALA A 7 15.49 -1.61 5.70
CA ALA A 7 16.34 -0.50 5.29
C ALA A 7 15.65 0.38 4.24
N ILE A 8 15.02 -0.20 3.22
CA ILE A 8 14.26 0.55 2.21
C ILE A 8 13.12 1.30 2.88
N PHE A 9 12.29 0.63 3.69
CA PHE A 9 11.19 1.27 4.41
C PHE A 9 11.68 2.43 5.28
N GLY A 10 12.73 2.20 6.08
CA GLY A 10 13.29 3.22 6.96
C GLY A 10 13.90 4.40 6.20
N ALA A 11 14.60 4.15 5.10
CA ALA A 11 15.18 5.20 4.27
C ALA A 11 14.10 6.06 3.61
N VAL A 12 13.06 5.45 3.04
CA VAL A 12 11.95 6.19 2.40
C VAL A 12 11.13 6.94 3.45
N LEU A 13 10.90 6.34 4.63
CA LEU A 13 10.20 7.03 5.72
C LEU A 13 10.97 8.26 6.19
N ALA A 14 12.28 8.12 6.44
CA ALA A 14 13.14 9.22 6.87
C ALA A 14 13.23 10.34 5.82
N TRP A 15 13.27 9.97 4.54
CA TRP A 15 13.19 10.95 3.45
C TRP A 15 11.82 11.64 3.42
N SER A 16 10.72 10.89 3.54
CA SER A 16 9.37 11.44 3.40
C SER A 16 9.01 12.48 4.45
N VAL A 17 9.57 12.37 5.67
CA VAL A 17 9.32 13.29 6.77
C VAL A 17 10.20 14.54 6.72
N ASN A 18 11.21 14.56 5.85
CA ASN A 18 12.08 15.71 5.69
C ASN A 18 11.39 16.75 4.79
N GLU A 19 10.81 17.78 5.40
CA GLU A 19 10.10 18.87 4.70
C GLU A 19 8.90 18.41 3.84
N PRO A 20 7.90 17.71 4.42
CA PRO A 20 6.66 17.44 3.69
C PRO A 20 5.91 18.75 3.45
N GLN A 21 5.16 18.80 2.34
CA GLN A 21 4.34 19.97 1.97
C GLN A 21 3.32 20.35 3.06
N ASP A 22 2.67 19.35 3.66
CA ASP A 22 1.81 19.51 4.83
C ASP A 22 2.00 18.35 5.80
N MET A 23 2.40 18.65 7.03
CA MET A 23 2.71 17.64 8.05
C MET A 23 1.46 16.88 8.51
N THR A 24 0.29 17.52 8.47
CA THR A 24 -0.98 16.89 8.89
C THR A 24 -1.39 15.82 7.89
N THR A 25 -1.40 16.19 6.60
CA THR A 25 -1.68 15.29 5.48
C THR A 25 -0.64 14.17 5.42
N TRP A 26 0.65 14.49 5.59
CA TRP A 26 1.70 13.47 5.66
C TRP A 26 1.40 12.44 6.75
N PHE A 27 0.98 12.88 7.94
CA PHE A 27 0.67 11.98 9.04
C PHE A 27 -0.53 11.08 8.71
N GLU A 28 -1.62 11.63 8.15
CA GLU A 28 -2.81 10.85 7.78
C GLU A 28 -2.50 9.79 6.72
N GLU A 29 -1.69 10.14 5.72
CA GLU A 29 -1.32 9.24 4.62
C GLU A 29 -0.30 8.17 5.05
N VAL A 30 0.67 8.52 5.90
CA VAL A 30 1.74 7.60 6.32
C VAL A 30 1.33 6.74 7.52
N LEU A 31 0.33 7.15 8.30
CA LEU A 31 -0.14 6.40 9.47
C LEU A 31 -0.52 4.93 9.15
N PRO A 32 -1.28 4.61 8.07
CA PRO A 32 -1.53 3.23 7.67
C PRO A 32 -0.26 2.42 7.43
N ALA A 33 0.79 3.01 6.84
CA ALA A 33 2.06 2.35 6.61
C ALA A 33 2.79 2.03 7.93
N LEU A 34 2.75 2.95 8.91
CA LEU A 34 3.32 2.74 10.25
C LEU A 34 2.59 1.63 11.01
N ILE A 35 1.25 1.65 10.99
CA ILE A 35 0.42 0.61 11.61
C ILE A 35 0.72 -0.74 10.96
N GLY A 36 0.77 -0.80 9.62
CA GLY A 36 1.11 -2.00 8.87
C GLY A 36 2.49 -2.56 9.25
N ALA A 37 3.51 -1.70 9.34
CA ALA A 37 4.84 -2.10 9.77
C ALA A 37 4.86 -2.67 11.20
N GLY A 38 4.14 -2.04 12.13
CA GLY A 38 3.98 -2.53 13.51
C GLY A 38 3.32 -3.92 13.55
N VAL A 39 2.19 -4.08 12.87
CA VAL A 39 1.48 -5.37 12.77
C VAL A 39 2.38 -6.45 12.18
N LEU A 40 3.13 -6.15 11.13
CA LEU A 40 4.08 -7.09 10.53
C LEU A 40 5.22 -7.47 11.46
N LEU A 41 5.69 -6.56 12.32
CA LEU A 41 6.71 -6.85 13.32
C LEU A 41 6.19 -7.84 14.37
N PHE A 42 4.99 -7.61 14.91
CA PHE A 42 4.38 -8.48 15.92
C PHE A 42 3.96 -9.84 15.38
N THR A 43 3.43 -9.89 14.15
CA THR A 43 2.92 -11.14 13.55
C THR A 43 4.02 -11.96 12.87
N ARG A 44 5.25 -11.45 12.73
CA ARG A 44 6.33 -12.09 11.97
C ARG A 44 6.66 -13.52 12.40
N ARG A 45 6.61 -13.81 13.70
CA ARG A 45 6.96 -15.13 14.24
C ARG A 45 5.79 -16.10 14.23
N SER A 46 4.58 -15.61 14.45
CA SER A 46 3.36 -16.43 14.53
C SER A 46 2.72 -16.68 13.17
N PHE A 47 2.79 -15.70 12.26
CA PHE A 47 2.18 -15.75 10.93
C PHE A 47 3.03 -14.99 9.90
N PRO A 48 4.20 -15.52 9.51
CA PRO A 48 5.05 -14.88 8.49
C PRO A 48 4.35 -14.91 7.14
N LEU A 49 4.10 -13.75 6.52
CA LEU A 49 3.48 -13.66 5.18
C LEU A 49 4.42 -14.16 4.07
N THR A 50 3.86 -14.40 2.89
CA THR A 50 4.66 -14.75 1.70
C THR A 50 5.57 -13.59 1.28
N PRO A 51 6.73 -13.87 0.63
CA PRO A 51 7.59 -12.82 0.09
C PRO A 51 6.86 -11.87 -0.86
N LEU A 52 5.93 -12.40 -1.67
CA LEU A 52 5.10 -11.60 -2.59
C LEU A 52 4.30 -10.55 -1.82
N VAL A 53 3.56 -10.95 -0.79
CA VAL A 53 2.73 -10.02 -0.01
C VAL A 53 3.60 -9.03 0.77
N TYR A 54 4.76 -9.42 1.28
CA TYR A 54 5.72 -8.48 1.87
C TYR A 54 6.21 -7.43 0.86
N CYS A 55 6.50 -7.82 -0.38
CA CYS A 55 6.92 -6.87 -1.42
C CYS A 55 5.78 -5.91 -1.80
N LEU A 56 4.54 -6.42 -1.92
CA LEU A 56 3.37 -5.59 -2.20
C LEU A 56 3.08 -4.58 -1.09
N ILE A 57 3.21 -5.01 0.18
CA ILE A 57 3.07 -4.10 1.33
C ILE A 57 4.16 -3.03 1.30
N LEU A 58 5.42 -3.41 1.06
CA LEU A 58 6.51 -2.43 0.98
C LEU A 58 6.26 -1.41 -0.13
N LEU A 59 5.84 -1.86 -1.31
CA LEU A 59 5.50 -0.98 -2.43
C LEU A 59 4.36 -0.03 -2.06
N HIS A 60 3.30 -0.53 -1.41
CA HIS A 60 2.18 0.30 -0.95
C HIS A 60 2.63 1.34 0.07
N CYS A 61 3.46 0.97 1.05
CA CYS A 61 4.03 1.90 2.02
C CYS A 61 4.86 3.00 1.33
N ILE A 62 5.66 2.66 0.31
CA ILE A 62 6.43 3.65 -0.46
C ILE A 62 5.49 4.62 -1.18
N ILE A 63 4.41 4.12 -1.79
CA ILE A 63 3.42 4.97 -2.47
C ILE A 63 2.77 5.95 -1.49
N LEU A 64 2.39 5.49 -0.29
CA LEU A 64 1.84 6.34 0.76
C LEU A 64 2.84 7.39 1.25
N MET A 65 4.11 7.00 1.44
CA MET A 65 5.17 7.95 1.86
C MET A 65 5.49 8.99 0.80
N VAL A 66 5.52 8.62 -0.47
CA VAL A 66 5.71 9.55 -1.59
C VAL A 66 4.50 10.47 -1.72
N GLY A 67 3.29 9.92 -1.61
CA GLY A 67 2.04 10.68 -1.61
C GLY A 67 1.95 11.66 -0.44
N GLY A 68 2.34 11.25 0.77
CA GLY A 68 2.36 12.12 1.95
C GLY A 68 3.44 13.21 1.89
N HIS A 69 4.61 12.94 1.31
CA HIS A 69 5.69 13.94 1.20
C HIS A 69 5.33 15.09 0.27
N TYR A 70 4.80 14.77 -0.93
CA TYR A 70 4.44 15.77 -1.94
C TYR A 70 2.99 16.24 -1.85
N THR A 71 2.11 15.54 -1.14
CA THR A 71 0.65 15.48 -1.36
C THR A 71 0.28 14.82 -2.70
N TYR A 72 -0.71 13.93 -2.68
CA TYR A 72 -1.15 13.14 -3.84
C TYR A 72 -1.50 13.98 -5.08
N ALA A 73 -1.88 15.23 -4.88
CA ALA A 73 -2.24 16.16 -5.94
C ALA A 73 -1.01 16.71 -6.70
N GLU A 74 0.14 16.82 -6.05
CA GLU A 74 1.30 17.57 -6.56
C GLU A 74 2.46 16.66 -7.01
N VAL A 75 2.33 15.34 -6.87
CA VAL A 75 3.36 14.41 -7.36
C VAL A 75 3.43 14.49 -8.90
N PRO A 76 4.58 14.90 -9.49
CA PRO A 76 4.72 15.08 -10.95
C PRO A 76 4.91 13.76 -11.71
N LEU A 77 4.83 12.62 -11.01
CA LEU A 77 4.97 11.30 -11.63
C LEU A 77 3.71 10.97 -12.45
N PHE A 78 3.92 10.54 -13.70
CA PHE A 78 2.88 10.16 -14.66
C PHE A 78 2.03 11.32 -15.23
N ASP A 79 2.43 12.57 -15.05
CA ASP A 79 1.75 13.73 -15.66
C ASP A 79 1.81 13.74 -17.19
N TRP A 80 2.85 13.18 -17.81
CA TRP A 80 2.94 13.02 -19.26
C TRP A 80 1.80 12.18 -19.86
N ILE A 81 1.21 11.26 -19.07
CA ILE A 81 0.02 10.48 -19.49
C ILE A 81 -1.24 11.34 -19.37
N ARG A 82 -1.30 12.26 -18.39
CA ARG A 82 -2.40 13.23 -18.23
C ARG A 82 -2.47 14.14 -19.47
N ASP A 83 -1.32 14.61 -19.93
CA ASP A 83 -1.21 15.51 -21.09
C ASP A 83 -1.67 14.82 -22.39
N LEU A 84 -1.54 13.49 -22.47
CA LEU A 84 -2.01 12.68 -23.62
C LEU A 84 -3.50 12.28 -23.53
N THR A 85 -4.07 12.21 -22.33
CA THR A 85 -5.43 11.67 -22.10
C THR A 85 -6.46 12.71 -21.66
N GLY A 86 -6.05 13.95 -21.41
CA GLY A 86 -6.95 15.07 -21.05
C GLY A 86 -7.66 14.90 -19.70
N GLY A 87 -7.18 14.00 -18.85
CA GLY A 87 -7.81 13.71 -17.56
C GLY A 87 -7.59 14.82 -16.52
N SER A 88 -8.63 15.17 -15.75
CA SER A 88 -8.56 16.21 -14.71
C SER A 88 -7.94 15.75 -13.37
N ARG A 89 -7.76 14.43 -13.18
CA ARG A 89 -7.28 13.82 -11.92
C ARG A 89 -5.84 13.32 -12.04
N ASN A 90 -5.00 13.62 -11.04
CA ASN A 90 -3.60 13.18 -10.97
C ASN A 90 -3.50 11.65 -11.10
N ASN A 91 -2.56 11.16 -11.91
CA ASN A 91 -2.40 9.73 -12.16
C ASN A 91 -1.75 8.99 -10.99
N PHE A 92 -0.94 9.67 -10.17
CA PHE A 92 -0.40 9.15 -8.92
C PHE A 92 -1.52 8.85 -7.90
N ASP A 93 -2.52 9.72 -7.83
CA ASP A 93 -3.71 9.52 -7.02
C ASP A 93 -4.54 8.30 -7.47
N LYS A 94 -4.72 8.11 -8.78
CA LYS A 94 -5.33 6.87 -9.32
C LYS A 94 -4.53 5.62 -8.96
N LEU A 95 -3.20 5.70 -9.00
CA LEU A 95 -2.33 4.61 -8.59
C LEU A 95 -2.48 4.31 -7.09
N GLY A 96 -2.55 5.35 -6.25
CA GLY A 96 -2.83 5.24 -4.83
C GLY A 96 -4.09 4.42 -4.56
N HIS A 97 -5.22 4.84 -5.14
CA HIS A 97 -6.50 4.14 -5.03
C HIS A 97 -6.46 2.69 -5.52
N PHE A 98 -5.83 2.43 -6.67
CA PHE A 98 -5.67 1.07 -7.17
C PHE A 98 -4.92 0.17 -6.18
N VAL A 99 -3.79 0.66 -5.65
CA VAL A 99 -2.95 -0.11 -4.72
C VAL A 99 -3.65 -0.25 -3.35
N GLN A 100 -4.42 0.75 -2.94
CA GLN A 100 -5.26 0.72 -1.73
C GLN A 100 -6.34 -0.37 -1.78
N GLY A 101 -6.92 -0.66 -2.94
CA GLY A 101 -7.78 -1.85 -3.10
C GLY A 101 -6.99 -3.15 -3.22
N PHE A 102 -5.97 -3.17 -4.09
CA PHE A 102 -5.27 -4.39 -4.50
C PHE A 102 -4.43 -5.02 -3.39
N VAL A 103 -3.62 -4.24 -2.68
CA VAL A 103 -2.68 -4.79 -1.68
C VAL A 103 -3.42 -5.35 -0.46
N PRO A 104 -4.40 -4.66 0.13
CA PRO A 104 -5.26 -5.24 1.16
C PRO A 104 -6.00 -6.50 0.70
N ALA A 105 -6.49 -6.54 -0.54
CA ALA A 105 -7.11 -7.75 -1.09
C ALA A 105 -6.13 -8.94 -1.16
N MET A 106 -4.86 -8.70 -1.49
CA MET A 106 -3.82 -9.74 -1.49
C MET A 106 -3.46 -10.21 -0.08
N ILE A 107 -3.43 -9.32 0.90
CA ILE A 107 -3.24 -9.67 2.32
C ILE A 107 -4.41 -10.54 2.79
N ALA A 108 -5.65 -10.10 2.54
CA ALA A 108 -6.86 -10.83 2.89
C ALA A 108 -6.87 -12.23 2.24
N ARG A 109 -6.52 -12.32 0.96
CA ARG A 109 -6.40 -13.59 0.23
C ARG A 109 -5.45 -14.55 0.92
N GLU A 110 -4.26 -14.11 1.30
CA GLU A 110 -3.29 -14.97 1.97
C GLU A 110 -3.82 -15.47 3.32
N ILE A 111 -4.43 -14.58 4.12
CA ILE A 111 -5.01 -14.94 5.42
C ILE A 111 -6.13 -15.97 5.24
N LEU A 112 -7.08 -15.73 4.34
CA LEU A 112 -8.22 -16.62 4.10
C LEU A 112 -7.79 -18.02 3.64
N ILE A 113 -6.76 -18.10 2.78
CA ILE A 113 -6.21 -19.38 2.32
C ILE A 113 -5.55 -20.12 3.49
N ARG A 114 -4.65 -19.47 4.21
CA ARG A 114 -3.79 -20.13 5.22
C ARG A 114 -4.53 -20.47 6.51
N LYS A 115 -5.55 -19.69 6.86
CA LYS A 115 -6.45 -19.97 7.99
C LYS A 115 -7.64 -20.82 7.60
N ARG A 116 -7.80 -21.17 6.31
CA ARG A 116 -8.92 -21.96 5.76
C ARG A 116 -10.30 -21.42 6.16
N VAL A 117 -10.44 -20.08 6.27
CA VAL A 117 -11.68 -19.42 6.69
C VAL A 117 -12.80 -19.64 5.68
N ILE A 118 -12.47 -19.56 4.39
CA ILE A 118 -13.40 -19.86 3.29
C ILE A 118 -12.81 -21.03 2.49
N PRO A 119 -13.29 -22.28 2.74
CA PRO A 119 -12.75 -23.47 2.09
C PRO A 119 -12.99 -23.50 0.58
N SER A 120 -14.14 -22.98 0.13
CA SER A 120 -14.51 -22.95 -1.29
C SER A 120 -13.68 -21.91 -2.06
N PRO A 121 -12.89 -22.32 -3.07
CA PRO A 121 -12.08 -21.39 -3.87
C PRO A 121 -12.92 -20.34 -4.59
N ARG A 122 -14.12 -20.71 -5.06
CA ARG A 122 -15.04 -19.79 -5.78
C ARG A 122 -15.52 -18.66 -4.88
N TRP A 123 -16.04 -19.01 -3.71
CA TRP A 123 -16.51 -18.03 -2.72
C TRP A 123 -15.37 -17.18 -2.17
N ARG A 124 -14.19 -17.76 -1.98
CA ARG A 124 -13.02 -17.02 -1.55
C ARG A 124 -12.61 -15.96 -2.59
N ASN A 125 -12.54 -16.32 -3.87
CA ASN A 125 -12.20 -15.39 -4.94
C ASN A 125 -13.26 -14.28 -5.09
N PHE A 126 -14.54 -14.64 -4.99
CA PHE A 126 -15.63 -13.66 -4.98
C PHE A 126 -15.47 -12.65 -3.83
N PHE A 127 -15.24 -13.15 -2.61
CA PHE A 127 -15.04 -12.30 -1.43
C PHE A 127 -13.82 -11.37 -1.57
N ILE A 128 -12.70 -11.89 -2.10
CA ILE A 128 -11.50 -11.08 -2.37
C ILE A 128 -11.80 -9.99 -3.40
N GLY A 129 -12.59 -10.30 -4.44
CA GLY A 129 -13.04 -9.31 -5.42
C GLY A 129 -13.88 -8.20 -4.78
N CYS A 130 -14.88 -8.57 -3.96
CA CYS A 130 -15.68 -7.61 -3.21
C CYS A 130 -14.81 -6.75 -2.29
N PHE A 131 -13.86 -7.35 -1.58
CA PHE A 131 -12.93 -6.64 -0.71
C PHE A 131 -12.09 -5.64 -1.50
N CYS A 132 -11.53 -6.05 -2.64
CA CYS A 132 -10.75 -5.16 -3.52
C CYS A 132 -11.56 -3.95 -3.98
N LEU A 133 -12.83 -4.14 -4.33
CA LEU A 133 -13.71 -3.07 -4.80
C LEU A 133 -14.24 -2.17 -3.68
N ALA A 134 -14.29 -2.66 -2.44
CA ALA A 134 -14.77 -1.87 -1.31
C ALA A 134 -13.75 -0.81 -0.84
N PHE A 135 -12.46 -1.03 -1.11
CA PHE A 135 -11.37 -0.15 -0.70
C PHE A 135 -10.74 0.63 -1.88
N ALA A 136 -11.20 0.40 -3.11
CA ALA A 136 -10.72 1.05 -4.33
C ALA A 136 -11.51 2.33 -4.66
#